data_AF-A0A9X9AVG4-F1
#
_entry.id   AF-A0A9X9AVG4-F1
#
_cell.length_a   1.000
_cell.length_b   1.000
_cell.length_c   1.000
_cell.angle_alpha   90.00
_cell.angle_beta   90.00
_cell.angle_gamma   90.00
#
_symmetry.space_group_name_H-M   'P 1'
#
loop_
_entity.id
_entity.type
_entity.pdbx_description
1 polymer ?
#
loop_
_entity_poly.entity_id
_entity_poly.type
_entity_poly.pdbx_seq_one_letter_code
_entity_poly.pdbx_strand_id
1 'polypeptide(L)'
;MIDREPTQTSRFMGDGATKNIGDSMARHIEKCFDLPVGWLDQEHQTTNITKKPDVSITNKQITLVPVISWVQAGAWKEVGYSEVDLSTAETYPCPVPCGEMTYILRVIGDSMIDEYRP
;
A
#
# COMPACT_ATOMS: atom_id res chain seq x y z
N MET A 1 -17.56 5.12 32.97
CA MET A 1 -17.13 6.38 32.30
C MET A 1 -15.93 6.91 33.06
N ILE A 2 -14.83 7.26 32.37
CA ILE A 2 -13.60 7.70 33.03
C ILE A 2 -13.82 9.10 33.64
N ASP A 3 -13.51 9.27 34.92
CA ASP A 3 -13.66 10.54 35.65
C ASP A 3 -12.48 11.50 35.33
N ARG A 4 -12.32 11.81 34.04
CA ARG A 4 -11.25 12.69 33.52
C ARG A 4 -11.79 13.58 32.42
N GLU A 5 -11.21 14.78 32.31
CA GLU A 5 -11.54 15.73 31.25
C GLU A 5 -11.36 15.06 29.87
N PRO A 6 -12.31 15.25 28.94
CA PRO A 6 -12.24 14.64 27.60
C PRO A 6 -10.92 14.90 26.87
N THR A 7 -10.31 16.08 27.05
CA THR A 7 -9.02 16.42 26.44
C THR A 7 -7.86 15.61 27.01
N GLN A 8 -7.90 15.26 28.30
CA GLN A 8 -6.93 14.38 28.94
C GLN A 8 -7.10 12.95 28.44
N THR A 9 -8.34 12.49 28.37
CA THR A 9 -8.68 11.15 27.88
C THR A 9 -8.26 10.95 26.43
N SER A 10 -8.46 11.95 25.56
CA SER A 10 -8.03 11.91 24.16
C SER A 10 -6.52 11.75 23.97
N ARG A 11 -5.70 12.14 24.95
CA ARG A 11 -4.24 12.02 24.85
C ARG A 11 -3.74 10.60 25.04
N PHE A 12 -4.51 9.75 25.70
CA PHE A 12 -4.13 8.38 26.02
C PHE A 12 -5.11 7.32 25.49
N MET A 13 -6.25 7.74 24.95
CA MET A 13 -7.29 6.85 24.43
C MET A 13 -7.82 7.40 23.09
N GLY A 14 -7.72 6.59 22.02
CA GLY A 14 -8.16 6.94 20.66
C GLY A 14 -7.05 6.84 19.60
N ASP A 15 -7.41 7.09 18.34
CA ASP A 15 -6.52 7.00 17.15
C ASP A 15 -5.34 8.00 17.16
N GLY A 16 -5.43 9.03 18.00
CA GLY A 16 -4.40 10.06 18.20
C GLY A 16 -3.74 10.05 19.57
N ALA A 17 -3.71 8.90 20.27
CA ALA A 17 -3.06 8.81 21.57
C ALA A 17 -1.55 9.11 21.47
N THR A 18 -1.09 10.11 22.23
CA THR A 18 0.29 10.63 22.19
C THR A 18 1.06 10.34 23.48
N LYS A 19 0.39 9.91 24.55
CA LYS A 19 1.01 9.66 25.85
C LYS A 19 0.73 8.25 26.35
N ASN A 20 1.78 7.64 26.90
CA ASN A 20 1.65 6.42 27.69
C ASN A 20 0.98 6.69 29.04
N ILE A 21 0.25 5.70 29.52
CA ILE A 21 -0.45 5.72 30.81
C ILE A 21 0.44 5.08 31.86
N GLY A 22 0.54 5.66 33.06
CA GLY A 22 1.22 5.04 34.20
C GLY A 22 0.27 4.27 35.11
N ASP A 23 0.82 3.47 36.02
CA ASP A 23 0.11 2.54 36.92
C ASP A 23 -1.10 3.15 37.62
N SER A 24 -0.97 4.37 38.18
CA SER A 24 -2.08 5.02 38.90
C SER A 24 -3.29 5.25 37.99
N MET A 25 -3.07 5.60 36.73
CA MET A 25 -4.14 5.84 35.76
C MET A 25 -4.65 4.52 35.19
N ALA A 26 -3.80 3.52 34.95
CA ALA A 26 -4.24 2.17 34.56
C ALA A 26 -5.21 1.58 35.61
N ARG A 27 -4.85 1.63 36.90
CA ARG A 27 -5.71 1.18 38.02
C ARG A 27 -7.03 1.96 38.10
N HIS A 28 -7.00 3.25 37.79
CA HIS A 28 -8.21 4.07 37.77
C HIS A 28 -9.15 3.66 36.63
N ILE A 29 -8.60 3.39 35.43
CA ILE A 29 -9.37 2.92 34.28
C ILE A 29 -9.99 1.55 34.61
N GLU A 30 -9.24 0.63 35.20
CA GLU A 30 -9.76 -0.69 35.62
C GLU A 30 -10.97 -0.55 36.55
N LYS A 31 -10.88 0.33 37.56
CA LYS A 31 -11.99 0.62 38.48
C LYS A 31 -13.20 1.27 37.80
N CYS A 32 -12.98 2.13 36.81
CA CYS A 32 -14.06 2.82 36.09
C CYS A 32 -14.80 1.93 35.07
N PHE A 33 -14.20 0.81 34.67
CA PHE A 33 -14.73 -0.16 33.71
C PHE A 33 -15.05 -1.52 34.35
N ASP A 34 -14.98 -1.63 35.68
CA ASP A 34 -15.21 -2.87 36.44
C ASP A 34 -14.34 -4.04 35.97
N LEU A 35 -13.09 -3.74 35.60
CA LEU A 35 -12.09 -4.71 35.18
C LEU A 35 -11.30 -5.22 36.38
N PRO A 36 -10.82 -6.47 36.36
CA PRO A 36 -9.97 -6.99 37.43
C PRO A 36 -8.67 -6.18 37.52
N VAL A 37 -8.12 -6.08 38.74
CA VAL A 37 -6.82 -5.42 38.95
C VAL A 37 -5.76 -6.18 38.16
N GLY A 38 -5.02 -5.46 37.32
CA GLY A 38 -3.98 -6.04 36.49
C GLY A 38 -4.49 -6.57 35.16
N TRP A 39 -5.70 -6.18 34.79
CA TRP A 39 -6.20 -6.35 33.43
C TRP A 39 -5.27 -5.60 32.48
N LEU A 40 -5.13 -4.28 32.60
CA LEU A 40 -4.36 -3.47 31.64
C LEU A 40 -2.84 -3.73 31.63
N ASP A 41 -2.34 -4.52 32.59
CA ASP A 41 -0.93 -4.91 32.69
C ASP A 41 -0.60 -6.17 31.85
N GLN A 42 -1.63 -6.87 31.36
CA GLN A 42 -1.48 -8.10 30.57
C GLN A 42 -1.62 -7.82 29.08
N GLU A 43 -0.86 -8.55 28.27
CA GLU A 43 -1.05 -8.60 26.82
C GLU A 43 -2.38 -9.33 26.52
N HIS A 44 -3.45 -8.55 26.38
CA HIS A 44 -4.69 -9.12 25.87
C HIS A 44 -4.56 -9.39 24.39
N GLN A 45 -4.97 -10.59 23.98
CA GLN A 45 -5.26 -10.84 22.58
C GLN A 45 -6.35 -9.85 22.17
N THR A 46 -6.01 -8.90 21.30
CA THR A 46 -7.01 -8.05 20.66
C THR A 46 -7.93 -8.97 19.87
N THR A 47 -9.09 -9.31 20.43
CA THR A 47 -10.14 -10.09 19.75
C THR A 47 -10.80 -9.31 18.62
N ASN A 48 -10.38 -8.07 18.38
CA ASN A 48 -10.36 -7.57 17.02
C ASN A 48 -9.12 -8.12 16.34
N ILE A 49 -9.38 -9.19 15.59
CA ILE A 49 -8.68 -9.55 14.37
C ILE A 49 -8.74 -8.33 13.43
N THR A 50 -8.05 -7.24 13.77
CA THR A 50 -7.22 -6.59 12.80
C THR A 50 -6.16 -7.64 12.50
N LYS A 51 -6.54 -8.62 11.66
CA LYS A 51 -5.69 -8.96 10.55
C LYS A 51 -5.15 -7.59 10.13
N LYS A 52 -3.87 -7.31 10.43
CA LYS A 52 -3.07 -6.63 9.41
C LYS A 52 -3.58 -7.28 8.14
N PRO A 53 -4.21 -6.57 7.19
CA PRO A 53 -4.46 -7.21 5.92
C PRO A 53 -3.08 -7.74 5.59
N ASP A 54 -2.91 -9.05 5.72
CA ASP A 54 -1.90 -9.75 5.00
C ASP A 54 -2.19 -9.19 3.62
N VAL A 55 -1.27 -8.39 3.11
CA VAL A 55 -1.41 -7.84 1.79
C VAL A 55 -1.14 -9.01 0.84
N SER A 56 -1.80 -10.15 1.07
CA SER A 56 -2.23 -11.14 0.12
C SER A 56 -3.15 -10.39 -0.83
N ILE A 57 -2.50 -9.58 -1.66
CA ILE A 57 -2.84 -9.20 -3.02
C ILE A 57 -4.29 -9.55 -3.30
N THR A 58 -5.18 -8.60 -3.05
CA THR A 58 -6.57 -8.65 -3.48
C THR A 58 -6.59 -8.76 -5.00
N ASN A 59 -6.56 -9.98 -5.54
CA ASN A 59 -6.79 -10.32 -6.95
C ASN A 59 -6.37 -9.22 -7.94
N LYS A 60 -5.16 -8.67 -7.82
CA LYS A 60 -4.64 -7.78 -8.85
C LYS A 60 -4.27 -8.71 -9.98
N GLN A 61 -5.11 -8.75 -11.01
CA GLN A 61 -4.80 -9.47 -12.23
C GLN A 61 -3.55 -8.82 -12.83
N ILE A 62 -2.42 -9.50 -12.67
CA ILE A 62 -1.14 -9.06 -13.23
C ILE A 62 -1.21 -9.39 -14.72
N THR A 63 -1.33 -8.35 -15.55
CA THR A 63 -1.31 -8.48 -17.00
C THR A 63 0.13 -8.52 -17.49
N LEU A 64 0.44 -9.46 -18.40
CA LEU A 64 1.71 -9.49 -19.10
C LEU A 64 1.68 -8.51 -20.27
N VAL A 65 2.69 -7.66 -20.36
CA VAL A 65 2.78 -6.58 -21.35
C VAL A 65 3.97 -6.82 -22.27
N PRO A 66 3.80 -6.73 -23.61
CA PRO A 66 4.88 -6.99 -24.56
C PRO A 66 5.89 -5.85 -24.64
N VAL A 67 7.15 -6.21 -24.81
CA VAL A 67 8.24 -5.31 -25.15
C VAL A 67 8.30 -5.16 -26.66
N ILE A 68 8.20 -3.92 -27.16
CA ILE A 68 8.32 -3.61 -28.58
C ILE A 68 9.64 -2.91 -28.88
N SER A 69 10.09 -3.03 -30.13
CA SER A 69 11.22 -2.27 -30.67
C SER A 69 10.82 -0.88 -31.13
N TRP A 70 11.81 0.01 -31.31
CA TRP A 70 11.60 1.33 -31.89
C TRP A 70 11.03 1.30 -33.32
N VAL A 71 11.34 0.25 -34.10
CA VAL A 71 10.78 0.04 -35.45
C VAL A 71 9.29 -0.28 -35.37
N GLN A 72 8.91 -1.21 -34.49
CA GLN A 72 7.51 -1.58 -34.27
C GLN A 72 6.68 -0.41 -33.73
N ALA A 73 7.23 0.36 -32.79
CA ALA A 73 6.60 1.58 -32.30
C ALA A 73 6.39 2.63 -33.41
N GLY A 74 7.36 2.75 -34.33
CA GLY A 74 7.25 3.62 -35.51
C GLY A 74 6.13 3.20 -36.46
N ALA A 75 5.93 1.89 -36.65
CA ALA A 75 4.90 1.34 -37.52
C ALA A 75 3.47 1.71 -37.09
N TRP A 76 3.24 1.99 -35.80
CA TRP A 76 1.94 2.45 -35.29
C TRP A 76 1.66 3.94 -35.53
N LYS A 77 2.68 4.73 -35.88
CA LYS A 77 2.54 6.15 -36.19
C LYS A 77 2.13 6.38 -37.66
N GLU A 78 2.39 5.41 -38.53
CA GLU A 78 2.03 5.45 -39.95
C GLU A 78 0.51 5.26 -40.12
N VAL A 79 -0.10 5.98 -41.09
CA VAL A 79 -1.56 5.93 -41.37
C VAL A 79 -2.00 4.58 -41.99
N GLY A 80 -1.07 3.64 -42.20
CA GLY A 80 -1.34 2.28 -42.65
C GLY A 80 -1.40 1.30 -41.48
N TYR A 81 -2.36 0.36 -41.52
CA TYR A 81 -2.44 -0.77 -40.59
C TYR A 81 -1.23 -1.68 -40.77
N SER A 82 -0.12 -1.35 -40.11
CA SER A 82 1.02 -2.25 -39.98
C SER A 82 0.77 -3.10 -38.75
N GLU A 83 0.30 -4.34 -38.97
CA GLU A 83 0.17 -5.32 -37.89
C GLU A 83 1.58 -5.65 -37.37
N VAL A 84 1.85 -5.19 -36.15
CA VAL A 84 3.03 -5.60 -35.42
C VAL A 84 2.74 -6.95 -34.80
N ASP A 85 3.45 -7.99 -35.22
CA ASP A 85 3.37 -9.30 -34.56
C ASP A 85 3.98 -9.19 -33.16
N LEU A 86 3.13 -9.34 -32.15
CA LEU A 86 3.48 -9.32 -30.73
C LEU A 86 3.58 -10.73 -30.14
N SER A 87 3.27 -11.78 -30.92
CA SER A 87 3.25 -13.17 -30.43
C SER A 87 4.63 -13.68 -30.01
N THR A 88 5.69 -13.15 -30.63
CA THR A 88 7.09 -13.48 -30.33
C THR A 88 7.76 -12.47 -29.40
N ALA A 89 7.03 -11.46 -28.92
CA ALA A 89 7.60 -10.40 -28.10
C ALA A 89 7.88 -10.90 -26.67
N GLU A 90 9.00 -10.44 -26.10
CA GLU A 90 9.29 -10.65 -24.68
C GLU A 90 8.25 -9.91 -23.83
N THR A 91 7.64 -10.56 -22.83
CA THR A 91 6.59 -9.94 -22.00
C THR A 91 7.01 -9.81 -20.54
N TYR A 92 6.61 -8.73 -19.88
CA TYR A 92 6.85 -8.52 -18.44
C TYR A 92 5.55 -8.26 -17.68
N PRO A 93 5.48 -8.64 -16.38
CA PRO A 93 4.31 -8.38 -15.54
C PRO A 93 4.13 -6.89 -15.26
N CYS A 94 2.92 -6.37 -15.47
CA CYS A 94 2.58 -5.00 -15.07
C CYS A 94 2.15 -4.96 -13.59
N PRO A 95 2.79 -4.12 -12.75
CA PRO A 95 2.46 -4.03 -11.33
C PRO A 95 1.12 -3.31 -11.06
N VAL A 96 0.54 -2.68 -12.08
CA VAL A 96 -0.72 -1.93 -12.03
C VAL A 96 -1.70 -2.45 -13.08
N PRO A 97 -3.02 -2.34 -12.86
CA PRO A 97 -3.99 -2.60 -13.92
C PRO A 97 -3.70 -1.71 -15.13
N CYS A 98 -3.53 -2.31 -16.30
CA CYS A 98 -3.20 -1.64 -17.54
C CYS A 98 -4.16 -2.07 -18.65
N GLY A 99 -4.39 -1.19 -19.63
CA GLY A 99 -5.28 -1.48 -20.77
C GLY A 99 -4.68 -2.48 -21.76
N GLU A 100 -5.50 -2.99 -22.67
CA GLU A 100 -5.12 -4.03 -23.65
C GLU A 100 -4.00 -3.58 -24.61
N MET A 101 -3.90 -2.28 -24.91
CA MET A 101 -2.88 -1.70 -25.80
C MET A 101 -1.62 -1.22 -25.07
N THR A 102 -1.39 -1.69 -23.84
CA THR A 102 -0.18 -1.34 -23.09
C THR A 102 1.03 -2.04 -23.71
N TYR A 103 2.17 -1.36 -23.75
CA TYR A 103 3.44 -1.89 -24.24
C TYR A 103 4.61 -1.36 -23.41
N ILE A 104 5.76 -2.03 -23.51
CA ILE A 104 7.03 -1.60 -22.92
C ILE A 104 7.98 -1.25 -24.06
N LEU A 105 8.63 -0.09 -24.00
CA LEU A 105 9.68 0.31 -24.94
C LEU A 105 10.98 0.53 -24.17
N ARG A 106 12.06 -0.14 -24.58
CA ARG A 106 13.39 0.10 -24.02
C ARG A 106 13.95 1.40 -24.59
N VAL A 107 14.19 2.38 -23.73
CA VAL A 107 14.80 3.66 -24.12
C VAL A 107 16.27 3.44 -24.44
N ILE A 108 16.75 4.07 -25.51
CA ILE A 108 18.16 4.06 -25.92
C ILE A 108 18.71 5.48 -25.79
N GLY A 109 19.85 5.64 -25.14
CA GLY A 109 20.51 6.92 -24.92
C GLY A 109 20.11 7.58 -23.60
N ASP A 110 20.53 8.84 -23.44
CA ASP A 110 20.50 9.54 -22.15
C ASP A 110 19.20 10.30 -21.87
N SER A 111 18.20 10.24 -22.76
CA SER A 111 16.99 11.07 -22.67
C SER A 111 16.12 10.84 -21.43
N MET A 112 16.28 9.69 -20.74
CA MET A 112 15.50 9.30 -19.56
C MET A 112 16.42 8.88 -18.40
N ILE A 113 17.66 9.40 -18.35
CA ILE A 113 18.51 9.22 -17.17
C ILE A 113 17.93 10.00 -15.98
N ASP A 114 18.12 9.48 -14.77
CA ASP A 114 17.57 10.06 -13.55
C ASP A 114 18.10 11.48 -13.27
N GLU A 115 19.35 11.75 -13.66
CA GLU A 115 20.03 13.02 -13.44
C GLU A 115 20.58 13.60 -14.75
N TYR A 116 20.09 14.78 -15.13
CA TYR A 116 20.55 15.49 -16.32
C TYR A 116 22.00 15.96 -16.14
N ARG A 117 22.88 15.58 -17.07
CA ARG A 117 24.27 16.04 -17.10
C ARG A 117 24.41 17.18 -18.11
N PRO A 118 24.81 18.40 -17.69
CA PRO A 118 24.97 19.57 -18.55
C PRO A 118 26.19 19.50 -19.47
#